data_AF-A0A445DGM8-F1
#
_entry.id   AF-A0A445DGM8-F1
#
_cell.length_a   1.000
_cell.length_b   1.000
_cell.length_c   1.000
_cell.angle_alpha   90.00
_cell.angle_beta   90.00
_cell.angle_gamma   90.00
#
_symmetry.space_group_name_H-M   'P 1'
#
loop_
_entity.id
_entity.type
_entity.pdbx_description
1 polymer ?
#
loop_
_entity_poly.entity_id
_entity_poly.type
_entity_poly.pdbx_seq_one_letter_code
_entity_poly.pdbx_strand_id
1 'polypeptide(L)' 'MSKTYCDHRHPFSITSAPDDNYLRVHVKILGDWTRNLKAKFVKACQPPLNGQSGLLRTDCIKENSQSR' A
#
# COMPACT_ATOMS: atom_id res chain seq x y z
N MET A 1 20.19 -27.53 -5.86
CA MET A 1 18.76 -27.11 -6.00
C MET A 1 18.64 -25.67 -5.52
N SER A 2 18.95 -24.70 -6.38
CA SER A 2 18.85 -23.28 -6.06
C SER A 2 17.39 -22.85 -6.05
N LYS A 3 16.86 -22.63 -4.84
CA LYS A 3 15.52 -22.08 -4.62
C LYS A 3 15.57 -20.61 -5.08
N THR A 4 15.28 -20.33 -6.34
CA THR A 4 15.09 -18.96 -6.82
C THR A 4 13.80 -18.44 -6.22
N TYR A 5 13.92 -17.77 -5.08
CA TYR A 5 12.85 -16.93 -4.54
C TYR A 5 12.70 -15.75 -5.51
N CYS A 6 11.79 -15.90 -6.49
CA CYS A 6 11.36 -14.76 -7.28
C CYS A 6 10.66 -13.81 -6.31
N ASP A 7 11.25 -12.62 -6.11
CA ASP A 7 10.63 -11.49 -5.43
C ASP A 7 9.24 -11.27 -6.06
N HIS A 8 8.17 -11.59 -5.33
CA HIS A 8 6.80 -11.67 -5.86
C HIS A 8 6.24 -10.26 -6.14
N ARG A 9 6.72 -9.63 -7.21
CA ARG A 9 6.24 -8.33 -7.69
C ARG A 9 4.97 -8.50 -8.53
N HIS A 10 3.97 -7.69 -8.23
CA HIS A 10 2.73 -7.60 -9.01
C HIS A 10 2.63 -6.21 -9.65
N PRO A 11 2.61 -6.11 -10.99
CA PRO A 11 2.53 -4.82 -11.67
C PRO A 11 1.11 -4.24 -11.62
N PHE A 12 1.00 -2.93 -11.40
CA PHE A 12 -0.26 -2.16 -11.42
C PHE A 12 -0.06 -0.78 -12.05
N SER A 13 -1.15 -0.19 -12.52
CA SER A 13 -1.17 1.17 -13.04
C SER A 13 -1.50 2.16 -11.92
N ILE A 14 -0.75 3.26 -11.88
CA ILE A 14 -1.05 4.42 -11.04
C ILE A 14 -2.25 5.15 -11.64
N THR A 15 -3.24 5.46 -10.81
CA THR A 15 -4.49 6.14 -11.20
C THR A 15 -4.69 7.47 -10.47
N SER A 16 -3.70 7.91 -9.70
CA SER A 16 -3.62 9.28 -9.16
C SER A 16 -3.08 10.25 -10.22
N ALA A 17 -3.45 11.52 -10.08
CA ALA A 17 -2.87 12.58 -10.91
C ALA A 17 -1.40 12.80 -10.54
N PRO A 18 -0.57 13.35 -11.45
CA PRO A 18 0.81 13.69 -11.14
C PRO A 18 0.98 14.70 -9.99
N ASP A 19 -0.04 15.54 -9.77
CA ASP A 19 -0.07 16.59 -8.74
C ASP A 19 -0.66 16.10 -7.40
N ASP A 20 -1.18 14.86 -7.34
CA ASP A 20 -1.75 14.32 -6.11
C ASP A 20 -0.63 14.05 -5.08
N ASN A 21 -0.85 14.46 -3.83
CA ASN A 21 0.06 14.19 -2.70
C ASN A 21 0.00 12.73 -2.20
N TYR A 22 -0.64 11.83 -2.94
CA TYR A 22 -0.76 10.41 -2.62
C TYR A 22 -0.83 9.58 -3.91
N LEU A 23 -0.34 8.34 -3.84
CA LEU A 23 -0.46 7.38 -4.93
C LEU A 23 -1.77 6.61 -4.81
N ARG A 24 -2.49 6.47 -5.94
CA ARG A 24 -3.71 5.64 -6.02
C ARG A 24 -3.50 4.51 -7.03
N VAL A 25 -4.04 3.34 -6.70
CA VAL A 25 -4.16 2.18 -7.60
C VAL A 25 -5.53 1.54 -7.44
N HIS A 26 -6.02 0.88 -8.49
CA HIS A 26 -7.21 0.04 -8.43
C HIS A 26 -6.86 -1.42 -8.71
N VAL A 27 -7.01 -2.29 -7.70
CA VAL A 27 -6.65 -3.71 -7.78
C VAL A 27 -7.91 -4.57 -7.80
N LYS A 28 -8.07 -5.41 -8.84
CA LYS A 28 -9.13 -6.42 -8.90
C LYS A 28 -8.74 -7.66 -8.10
N ILE A 29 -9.71 -8.30 -7.46
CA ILE A 29 -9.48 -9.48 -6.62
C ILE A 29 -9.65 -10.76 -7.44
N LEU A 30 -8.59 -11.18 -8.14
CA LEU A 30 -8.62 -12.29 -9.11
C LEU A 30 -7.89 -13.56 -8.63
N GLY A 31 -6.98 -13.45 -7.67
CA GLY A 31 -6.19 -14.59 -7.19
C GLY A 31 -5.81 -14.50 -5.71
N ASP A 32 -5.15 -15.53 -5.21
CA ASP A 32 -4.87 -15.70 -3.78
C ASP A 32 -4.08 -14.55 -3.19
N TRP A 33 -3.08 -14.03 -3.92
CA TRP A 33 -2.32 -12.86 -3.50
C TRP A 33 -3.23 -11.63 -3.31
N THR A 34 -4.09 -11.32 -4.28
CA THR A 34 -5.01 -10.17 -4.20
C THR A 34 -6.08 -10.36 -3.11
N ARG A 35 -6.54 -11.59 -2.87
CA ARG A 35 -7.51 -11.90 -1.79
C ARG A 35 -6.87 -11.68 -0.41
N ASN A 36 -5.64 -12.15 -0.23
CA ASN A 36 -4.88 -11.95 0.99
C ASN A 36 -4.57 -10.46 1.22
N LEU A 37 -4.16 -9.74 0.17
CA LEU A 37 -3.97 -8.29 0.21
C LEU A 37 -5.24 -7.58 0.73
N LYS A 38 -6.41 -7.85 0.15
CA LYS A 38 -7.68 -7.27 0.60
C LYS A 38 -7.96 -7.58 2.08
N ALA A 39 -7.77 -8.83 2.51
CA ALA A 39 -8.03 -9.23 3.89
C ALA A 39 -7.15 -8.47 4.91
N LYS A 40 -5.87 -8.23 4.58
CA LYS A 40 -4.97 -7.44 5.42
C LYS A 40 -5.40 -5.97 5.48
N PHE A 41 -5.72 -5.37 4.34
CA PHE A 41 -6.12 -3.96 4.28
C PHE A 41 -7.48 -3.69 4.94
N VAL A 42 -8.46 -4.59 4.81
CA VAL A 42 -9.75 -4.45 5.50
C VAL A 42 -9.57 -4.39 7.02
N LYS A 43 -8.65 -5.17 7.59
CA LYS A 43 -8.33 -5.12 9.03
C LYS A 43 -7.62 -3.82 9.41
N ALA A 44 -6.65 -3.39 8.61
CA ALA A 44 -5.88 -2.18 8.88
C ALA A 44 -6.71 -0.90 8.73
N CYS A 45 -7.67 -0.89 7.79
CA CYS A 45 -8.51 0.25 7.48
C CYS A 45 -9.87 0.21 8.19
N GLN A 46 -10.03 -0.58 9.26
CA GLN A 46 -11.23 -0.48 10.07
C GLN A 46 -11.34 0.94 10.64
N PRO A 47 -12.53 1.58 10.58
CA PRO A 47 -12.72 2.86 11.20
C PRO A 47 -12.38 2.72 12.70
N PRO A 48 -11.55 3.60 13.26
CA PRO A 48 -11.22 3.51 14.68
C PRO A 48 -12.51 3.67 15.47
N LEU A 49 -12.65 2.89 16.53
CA LEU A 49 -13.88 2.77 17.32
C LEU A 49 -14.27 4.05 18.08
N ASN A 50 -13.76 5.25 17.77
CA ASN A 50 -13.91 6.42 18.64
C ASN A 50 -13.66 7.77 17.94
N GLY A 51 -14.10 7.98 16.70
CA GLY A 51 -14.03 9.31 16.07
C GLY A 51 -12.63 9.79 15.66
N GLN A 52 -11.62 8.92 15.64
CA GLN A 52 -10.37 9.20 14.94
C GLN A 52 -10.59 9.04 13.42
N SER A 53 -9.99 9.91 12.61
CA SER A 53 -10.18 9.87 11.15
C SER A 53 -9.62 8.57 10.55
N GLY A 54 -10.43 7.84 9.79
CA GLY A 54 -10.10 6.52 9.19
C GLY A 54 -9.10 6.54 8.03
N LEU A 55 -8.34 7.63 7.88
CA LEU A 55 -7.32 7.77 6.85
C LEU A 55 -5.98 7.37 7.45
N LEU A 56 -5.59 6.11 7.24
CA LEU A 56 -4.30 5.58 7.69
C LEU A 56 -3.19 6.25 6.86
N ARG A 57 -2.77 7.44 7.28
CA ARG A 57 -1.55 8.07 6.79
C ARG A 57 -0.38 7.24 7.30
N THR A 58 0.26 6.52 6.40
CA THR A 58 1.65 6.11 6.64
C THR A 58 2.48 7.32 6.25
N ASP A 59 2.97 8.07 7.25
CA ASP A 59 3.96 9.12 6.98
C ASP A 59 5.17 8.44 6.34
N CYS A 60 5.43 8.77 5.07
CA CYS A 60 6.69 8.38 4.46
C CYS A 60 7.77 9.17 5.19
N ILE A 61 8.60 8.47 5.97
CA ILE A 61 9.77 9.06 6.62
C ILE A 61 10.67 9.58 5.51
N LYS A 62 10.60 10.89 5.23
CA LYS A 62 11.64 11.58 4.50
C LYS A 62 12.79 11.73 5.48
N GLU A 63 13.73 10.78 5.45
CA GLU A 63 15.07 11.04 5.97
C GLU A 63 15.62 12.23 5.19
N ASN A 64 15.46 13.42 5.76
CA ASN A 64 16.18 14.61 5.32
C ASN A 64 17.63 14.41 5.76
N SER A 65 18.42 13.75 4.93
CA SER A 65 19.88 13.76 5.05
C SER A 65 20.38 15.15 4.64
N GLN A 66 20.20 16.12 5.52
CA GLN A 66 20.90 17.40 5.43
C GLN A 66 22.17 17.31 6.26
N SER A 67 23.29 17.74 5.67
CA SER A 67 24.62 17.94 6.25
C SER A 67 25.64 16.81 6.00
N ARG A 68 26.36 16.88 4.88
CA ARG A 68 27.70 17.52 4.83
C ARG A 68 28.08 17.90 3.41
#